data_AF-A0A8T7D4D8-F1
#
_entry.id   AF-A0A8T7D4D8-F1
#
_cell.length_a   1.000
_cell.length_b   1.000
_cell.length_c   1.000
_cell.angle_alpha   90.00
_cell.angle_beta   90.00
_cell.angle_gamma   90.00
#
_symmetry.space_group_name_H-M   'P 1'
#
loop_
_entity.id
_entity.type
_entity.pdbx_description
1 polymer ?
#
loop_
_entity_poly.entity_id
_entity_poly.type
_entity_poly.pdbx_seq_one_letter_code
_entity_poly.pdbx_strand_id
1 'polypeptide(L)'
;MKAVDKSNARLIASYLLPLSLFALAGSIVYFTYQVSMVSKQIPHILQRIDTTSEKVEPIIGDVGEIIDLVPPILKEIEEIRKLVPPILSEVEQTRNMIPPILAEVEQTRLQIPTVLDESEAIRGELPALLASADRASAAVDGVSKQVEATRPLIPEVLKEVETTRESIPPMMDRADQLIEKARVAGKEASEGAVTGVFSGIIMAPFALVSDAGKGISGLSDEEAKNYTDKDFELNQEALLKLLNTASKGDEQKWNNPESGNYGFLKLSDIYSEGEYFEIECRTINIRFYKEEKLFKQGDRSFCKNEDGKWQLSE
;
A
#
# COMPACT_ATOMS: atom_id res chain seq x y z
N MET A 1 78.18 -50.77 122.82
CA MET A 1 78.07 -49.86 123.98
C MET A 1 79.22 -48.86 123.93
N LYS A 2 78.98 -47.65 123.41
CA LYS A 2 79.72 -46.45 123.80
C LYS A 2 78.70 -45.33 123.83
N ALA A 3 78.38 -44.92 125.06
CA ALA A 3 77.38 -43.94 125.39
C ALA A 3 77.60 -42.68 124.56
N VAL A 4 76.60 -42.31 123.76
CA VAL A 4 76.51 -40.96 123.20
C VAL A 4 76.44 -40.02 124.40
N ASP A 5 77.49 -39.23 124.52
CA ASP A 5 77.79 -38.32 125.60
C ASP A 5 76.63 -37.32 125.81
N LYS A 6 75.88 -37.52 126.90
CA LYS A 6 74.73 -36.70 127.33
C LYS A 6 75.12 -35.23 127.54
N SER A 7 76.42 -34.92 127.64
CA SER A 7 76.98 -33.57 127.75
C SER A 7 76.86 -32.76 126.45
N ASN A 8 77.30 -33.32 125.31
CA ASN A 8 77.31 -32.63 124.02
C ASN A 8 75.90 -32.40 123.46
N ALA A 9 74.97 -33.32 123.69
CA ALA A 9 73.57 -33.16 123.31
C ALA A 9 72.87 -32.01 124.08
N ARG A 10 73.24 -31.78 125.35
CA ARG A 10 72.75 -30.65 126.15
C ARG A 10 73.31 -29.31 125.68
N LEU A 11 74.58 -29.27 125.29
CA LEU A 11 75.21 -28.06 124.75
C LEU A 11 74.60 -27.66 123.40
N ILE A 12 74.46 -28.61 122.46
CA ILE A 12 73.84 -28.38 121.15
C ILE A 12 72.37 -27.96 121.31
N ALA A 13 71.62 -28.58 122.21
CA ALA A 13 70.25 -28.17 122.53
C ALA A 13 70.18 -26.75 123.14
N SER A 14 71.19 -26.33 123.92
CA SER A 14 71.23 -24.99 124.50
C SER A 14 71.49 -23.88 123.47
N TYR A 15 72.10 -24.20 122.31
CA TYR A 15 72.33 -23.24 121.22
C TYR A 15 71.29 -23.32 120.08
N LEU A 16 70.72 -24.50 119.81
CA LEU A 16 69.66 -24.67 118.79
C LEU A 16 68.33 -24.04 119.20
N LEU A 17 67.99 -24.07 120.49
CA LEU A 17 66.72 -23.54 121.00
C LEU A 17 66.65 -21.99 120.89
N PRO A 18 67.69 -21.21 121.27
CA PRO A 18 67.71 -19.77 121.01
C PRO A 18 67.74 -19.43 119.52
N LEU A 19 68.42 -20.23 118.68
CA LEU A 19 68.49 -20.00 117.25
C LEU A 19 67.13 -20.21 116.57
N SER A 20 66.39 -21.25 116.93
CA SER A 20 65.03 -21.47 116.44
C SER A 20 64.06 -20.40 116.97
N LEU A 21 64.24 -19.94 118.21
CA LEU A 21 63.48 -18.80 118.77
C LEU A 21 63.75 -17.51 118.00
N PHE A 22 65.00 -17.26 117.61
CA PHE A 22 65.40 -16.10 116.81
C PHE A 22 64.86 -16.18 115.38
N ALA A 23 64.92 -17.36 114.74
CA ALA A 23 64.33 -17.59 113.43
C ALA A 23 62.79 -17.43 113.46
N LEU A 24 62.14 -17.89 114.53
CA LEU A 24 60.70 -17.68 114.76
C LEU A 24 60.36 -16.20 115.01
N ALA A 25 61.16 -15.50 115.80
CA ALA A 25 60.98 -14.06 116.01
C ALA A 25 61.15 -13.29 114.69
N GLY A 26 62.15 -13.64 113.88
CA GLY A 26 62.38 -13.06 112.55
C GLY A 26 61.23 -13.35 111.57
N SER A 27 60.68 -14.57 111.58
CA SER A 27 59.53 -14.92 110.74
C SER A 27 58.24 -14.21 111.18
N ILE A 28 58.03 -14.04 112.49
CA ILE A 28 56.90 -13.26 113.03
C ILE A 28 57.02 -11.80 112.62
N VAL A 29 58.19 -11.18 112.76
CA VAL A 29 58.41 -9.77 112.33
C VAL A 29 58.18 -9.61 110.83
N TYR A 30 58.72 -10.53 110.00
CA TYR A 30 58.50 -10.52 108.56
C TYR A 30 57.02 -10.70 108.21
N PHE A 31 56.33 -11.63 108.88
CA PHE A 31 54.90 -11.85 108.71
C PHE A 31 54.09 -10.60 109.11
N THR A 32 54.39 -9.99 110.26
CA THR A 32 53.75 -8.74 110.69
C THR A 32 54.02 -7.59 109.71
N TYR A 33 55.22 -7.50 109.14
CA TYR A 33 55.52 -6.52 108.09
C TYR A 33 54.66 -6.76 106.84
N GLN A 34 54.53 -8.00 106.37
CA GLN A 34 53.67 -8.35 105.24
C GLN A 34 52.19 -8.06 105.53
N VAL A 35 51.70 -8.40 106.73
CA VAL A 35 50.34 -8.08 107.17
C VAL A 35 50.13 -6.56 107.23
N SER A 36 51.11 -5.79 107.70
CA SER A 36 51.05 -4.33 107.71
C SER A 36 51.03 -3.76 106.29
N MET A 37 51.81 -4.33 105.36
CA MET A 37 51.83 -3.92 103.96
C MET A 37 50.49 -4.17 103.28
N VAL A 38 49.89 -5.36 103.48
CA VAL A 38 48.54 -5.68 102.99
C VAL A 38 47.51 -4.74 103.62
N SER A 39 47.58 -4.52 104.93
CA SER A 39 46.68 -3.62 105.65
C SER A 39 46.73 -2.18 105.12
N LYS A 40 47.91 -1.70 104.71
CA LYS A 40 48.07 -0.38 104.05
C LYS A 40 47.52 -0.34 102.62
N GLN A 41 47.42 -1.48 101.92
CA GLN A 41 46.86 -1.56 100.56
C GLN A 41 45.34 -1.71 100.55
N ILE A 42 44.72 -2.20 101.63
CA ILE A 42 43.26 -2.35 101.73
C ILE A 42 42.52 -1.04 101.37
N PRO A 43 42.87 0.14 101.91
CA PRO A 43 42.19 1.39 101.56
C PRO A 43 42.25 1.73 100.07
N HIS A 44 43.38 1.49 99.41
CA HIS A 44 43.53 1.74 97.98
C HIS A 44 42.71 0.77 97.12
N ILE A 45 42.62 -0.50 97.53
CA ILE A 45 41.78 -1.49 96.85
C ILE A 45 40.31 -1.13 97.01
N LEU A 46 39.88 -0.76 98.22
CA LEU A 46 38.51 -0.31 98.49
C LEU A 46 38.16 0.94 97.68
N GLN A 47 39.02 1.95 97.66
CA GLN A 47 38.81 3.16 96.84
C GLN A 47 38.70 2.84 95.34
N ARG A 48 39.50 1.89 94.85
CA ARG A 48 39.44 1.45 93.45
C ARG A 48 38.15 0.69 93.15
N ILE A 49 37.66 -0.11 94.08
CA ILE A 49 36.36 -0.78 93.99
C ILE A 49 35.25 0.28 93.94
N ASP A 50 35.27 1.27 94.83
CA ASP A 50 34.27 2.35 94.86
C ASP A 50 34.26 3.14 93.55
N THR A 51 35.44 3.54 93.06
CA THR A 51 35.58 4.24 91.77
C THR A 51 35.12 3.39 90.58
N THR A 52 35.30 2.07 90.67
CA THR A 52 34.85 1.15 89.62
C THR A 52 33.34 0.97 89.68
N SER A 53 32.76 0.82 90.86
CA SER A 53 31.31 0.75 91.07
C SER A 53 30.60 2.02 90.60
N GLU A 54 31.14 3.20 90.93
CA GLU A 54 30.61 4.49 90.48
C GLU A 54 30.62 4.63 88.95
N LYS A 55 31.59 4.01 88.26
CA LYS A 55 31.65 3.98 86.79
C LYS A 55 30.79 2.89 86.16
N VAL A 56 30.43 1.85 86.89
CA VAL A 56 29.56 0.77 86.39
C VAL A 56 28.10 1.23 86.36
N GLU A 57 27.67 2.05 87.33
CA GLU A 57 26.30 2.58 87.38
C GLU A 57 25.86 3.34 86.11
N PRO A 58 26.63 4.32 85.56
CA PRO A 58 26.27 4.97 84.31
C PRO A 58 26.30 4.01 83.12
N ILE A 59 27.22 3.03 83.08
CA ILE A 59 27.26 2.02 82.01
C ILE A 59 26.00 1.15 82.01
N ILE A 60 25.48 0.78 83.19
CA ILE A 60 24.21 0.05 83.30
C ILE A 60 23.06 0.91 82.79
N GLY A 61 23.08 2.22 83.07
CA GLY A 61 22.13 3.19 82.50
C GLY A 61 22.18 3.24 80.97
N ASP A 62 23.37 3.44 80.39
CA ASP A 62 23.58 3.48 78.94
C ASP A 62 23.14 2.17 78.26
N VAL A 63 23.44 1.02 78.87
CA VAL A 63 22.98 -0.29 78.38
C VAL A 63 21.47 -0.41 78.46
N GLY A 64 20.83 0.12 79.51
CA GLY A 64 19.38 0.20 79.63
C GLY A 64 18.76 1.02 78.50
N GLU A 65 19.30 2.22 78.21
CA GLU A 65 18.84 3.06 77.10
C GLU A 65 18.99 2.36 75.74
N ILE A 66 20.11 1.66 75.52
CA ILE A 66 20.31 0.86 74.30
C ILE A 66 19.26 -0.25 74.20
N ILE A 67 19.00 -0.97 75.29
CA ILE A 67 17.99 -2.04 75.33
C ILE A 67 16.60 -1.47 75.00
N ASP A 68 16.27 -0.26 75.46
CA ASP A 68 14.99 0.39 75.18
C ASP A 68 14.88 0.88 73.72
N LEU A 69 16.00 1.25 73.07
CA LEU A 69 16.04 1.69 71.67
C LEU A 69 16.06 0.53 70.65
N VAL A 70 16.51 -0.67 71.04
CA VAL A 70 16.58 -1.82 70.12
C VAL A 70 15.19 -2.24 69.60
N PRO A 71 14.13 -2.39 70.42
CA PRO A 71 12.80 -2.75 69.95
C PRO A 71 12.19 -1.80 68.90
N PRO A 72 12.19 -0.45 69.08
CA PRO A 72 11.66 0.44 68.05
C PRO A 72 12.48 0.40 66.76
N ILE A 73 13.81 0.29 66.83
CA ILE A 73 14.67 0.15 65.64
C ILE A 73 14.34 -1.15 64.88
N LEU A 74 14.18 -2.27 65.59
CA LEU A 74 13.82 -3.54 64.97
C LEU A 74 12.45 -3.47 64.30
N LYS A 75 11.49 -2.78 64.91
CA LYS A 75 10.17 -2.54 64.31
C LYS A 75 10.27 -1.69 63.05
N GLU A 76 11.06 -0.62 63.05
CA GLU A 76 11.29 0.19 61.85
C GLU A 76 11.96 -0.62 60.72
N ILE A 77 12.94 -1.46 61.06
CA ILE A 77 13.57 -2.37 60.09
C ILE A 77 12.55 -3.35 59.52
N GLU A 78 11.62 -3.85 60.33
CA GLU A 78 10.55 -4.74 59.86
C GLU A 78 9.62 -4.02 58.86
N GLU A 79 9.22 -2.78 59.16
CA GLU A 79 8.40 -1.98 58.25
C GLU A 79 9.14 -1.64 56.95
N ILE A 80 10.42 -1.26 57.02
CA ILE A 80 11.26 -1.06 55.83
C ILE A 80 11.34 -2.34 55.00
N ARG A 81 11.55 -3.50 55.65
CA ARG A 81 11.57 -4.80 54.97
C ARG A 81 10.25 -5.16 54.30
N LYS A 82 9.11 -4.65 54.79
CA LYS A 82 7.80 -4.81 54.13
C LYS A 82 7.65 -3.91 52.89
N LEU A 83 8.28 -2.72 52.89
CA LEU A 83 8.20 -1.75 51.80
C LEU A 83 9.18 -2.02 50.66
N VAL A 84 10.33 -2.64 50.93
CA VAL A 84 11.34 -2.94 49.90
C VAL A 84 10.80 -3.85 48.78
N PRO A 85 10.11 -4.98 49.07
CA PRO A 85 9.57 -5.85 48.03
C PRO A 85 8.59 -5.18 47.04
N PRO A 86 7.56 -4.43 47.48
CA PRO A 86 6.66 -3.77 46.53
C PRO A 86 7.39 -2.71 45.70
N ILE A 87 8.32 -1.94 46.27
CA ILE A 87 9.14 -0.97 45.51
C ILE A 87 9.96 -1.69 44.43
N LEU A 88 10.60 -2.82 44.77
CA LEU A 88 11.36 -3.60 43.79
C LEU A 88 10.46 -4.14 42.68
N SER A 89 9.23 -4.55 42.99
CA SER A 89 8.25 -4.98 41.99
C SER A 89 7.82 -3.84 41.07
N GLU A 90 7.57 -2.64 41.60
CA GLU A 90 7.26 -1.45 40.78
C GLU A 90 8.43 -1.05 39.86
N VAL A 91 9.66 -1.13 40.37
CA VAL A 91 10.87 -0.88 39.59
C VAL A 91 11.01 -1.91 38.47
N GLU A 92 10.74 -3.20 38.75
CA GLU A 92 10.74 -4.25 37.74
C GLU A 92 9.66 -4.03 36.66
N GLN A 93 8.44 -3.69 37.06
CA GLN A 93 7.36 -3.34 36.12
C GLN A 93 7.76 -2.17 35.24
N THR A 94 8.29 -1.10 35.83
CA THR A 94 8.78 0.07 35.09
C THR A 94 9.89 -0.32 34.10
N ARG A 95 10.84 -1.15 34.54
CA ARG A 95 11.92 -1.67 33.70
C ARG A 95 11.41 -2.51 32.53
N ASN A 96 10.31 -3.23 32.70
CA ASN A 96 9.69 -4.04 31.66
C ASN A 96 8.83 -3.20 30.69
N MET A 97 8.28 -2.06 31.13
CA MET A 97 7.50 -1.15 30.28
C MET A 97 8.36 -0.23 29.41
N ILE A 98 9.57 0.13 29.86
CA ILE A 98 10.45 1.04 29.10
C ILE A 98 10.83 0.48 27.71
N PRO A 99 11.27 -0.78 27.54
CA PRO A 99 11.65 -1.33 26.24
C PRO A 99 10.55 -1.27 25.16
N PRO A 100 9.30 -1.71 25.40
CA PRO A 100 8.25 -1.61 24.39
C PRO A 100 7.91 -0.16 24.03
N ILE A 101 7.92 0.77 25.00
CA ILE A 101 7.72 2.20 24.72
C ILE A 101 8.85 2.73 23.83
N LEU A 102 10.11 2.39 24.12
CA LEU A 102 11.24 2.80 23.28
C LEU A 102 11.13 2.23 21.85
N ALA A 103 10.69 0.98 21.72
CA ALA A 103 10.46 0.36 20.41
C ALA A 103 9.35 1.08 19.63
N GLU A 104 8.24 1.43 20.29
CA GLU A 104 7.15 2.20 19.69
C GLU A 104 7.63 3.59 19.24
N VAL A 105 8.35 4.31 20.10
CA VAL A 105 8.95 5.61 19.78
C VAL A 105 9.88 5.50 18.56
N GLU A 106 10.69 4.45 18.47
CA GLU A 106 11.56 4.23 17.32
C GLU A 106 10.75 3.96 16.03
N GLN A 107 9.70 3.14 16.09
CA GLN A 107 8.80 2.93 14.96
C GLN A 107 8.12 4.23 14.51
N THR A 108 7.61 5.04 15.45
CA THR A 108 7.04 6.35 15.12
C THR A 108 8.07 7.25 14.46
N ARG A 109 9.31 7.28 14.97
CA ARG A 109 10.40 8.07 14.36
C ARG A 109 10.74 7.64 12.94
N LEU A 110 10.62 6.36 12.61
CA LEU A 110 10.82 5.86 11.26
C LEU A 110 9.68 6.24 10.30
N GLN A 111 8.46 6.39 10.82
CA GLN A 111 7.28 6.76 10.02
C GLN A 111 7.18 8.26 9.74
N ILE A 112 7.68 9.11 10.65
CA ILE A 112 7.60 10.57 10.51
C ILE A 112 8.17 11.08 9.17
N PRO A 113 9.38 10.67 8.72
CA PRO A 113 9.91 11.09 7.42
C PRO A 113 8.99 10.76 6.25
N THR A 114 8.43 9.56 6.20
CA THR A 114 7.51 9.15 5.13
C THR A 114 6.27 10.03 5.08
N VAL A 115 5.66 10.33 6.23
CA VAL A 115 4.50 11.24 6.31
C VAL A 115 4.87 12.66 5.87
N LEU A 116 6.08 13.11 6.19
CA LEU A 116 6.57 14.43 5.76
C LEU A 116 6.78 14.47 4.24
N ASP A 117 7.38 13.44 3.66
CA ASP A 117 7.61 13.32 2.21
C ASP A 117 6.27 13.29 1.45
N GLU A 118 5.28 12.53 1.94
CA GLU A 118 3.92 12.52 1.38
C GLU A 118 3.26 13.91 1.49
N SER A 119 3.42 14.60 2.62
CA SER A 119 2.89 15.95 2.79
C SER A 119 3.54 16.94 1.83
N GLU A 120 4.85 16.82 1.57
CA GLU A 120 5.58 17.64 0.61
C GLU A 120 5.11 17.37 -0.82
N ALA A 121 4.94 16.10 -1.21
CA ALA A 121 4.41 15.73 -2.51
C ALA A 121 3.02 16.33 -2.76
N ILE A 122 2.10 16.18 -1.78
CA ILE A 122 0.75 16.77 -1.87
C ILE A 122 0.83 18.30 -2.00
N ARG A 123 1.70 18.96 -1.22
CA ARG A 123 1.90 20.42 -1.34
C ARG A 123 2.46 20.81 -2.71
N GLY A 124 3.29 19.97 -3.32
CA GLY A 124 3.84 20.19 -4.66
C GLY A 124 2.80 20.05 -5.77
N GLU A 125 1.86 19.12 -5.65
CA GLU A 125 0.81 18.87 -6.65
C GLU A 125 -0.38 19.83 -6.53
N LEU A 126 -0.66 20.32 -5.32
CA LEU A 126 -1.83 21.17 -5.04
C LEU A 126 -1.95 22.40 -5.94
N PRO A 127 -0.87 23.16 -6.27
CA PRO A 127 -0.96 24.30 -7.18
C PRO A 127 -1.41 23.93 -8.59
N ALA A 128 -0.96 22.78 -9.12
CA ALA A 128 -1.35 22.32 -10.45
C ALA A 128 -2.83 21.93 -10.48
N LEU A 129 -3.32 21.28 -9.42
CA LEU A 129 -4.73 20.94 -9.26
C LEU A 129 -5.61 22.20 -9.19
N LEU A 130 -5.20 23.21 -8.40
CA LEU A 130 -5.90 24.49 -8.32
C LEU A 130 -5.93 25.21 -9.66
N ALA A 131 -4.81 25.25 -10.38
CA ALA A 131 -4.75 25.85 -11.72
C ALA A 131 -5.62 25.09 -12.76
N SER A 132 -5.80 23.78 -12.59
CA SER A 132 -6.73 23.00 -13.41
C SER A 132 -8.18 23.36 -13.10
N ALA A 133 -8.53 23.45 -11.81
CA ALA A 133 -9.86 23.87 -11.37
C ALA A 133 -10.22 25.27 -11.87
N ASP A 134 -9.28 26.24 -11.77
CA ASP A 134 -9.47 27.59 -12.28
C ASP A 134 -9.74 27.61 -13.79
N ARG A 135 -9.00 26.81 -14.57
CA ARG A 135 -9.24 26.67 -16.03
C ARG A 135 -10.59 26.06 -16.33
N ALA A 136 -11.00 25.03 -15.59
CA ALA A 136 -12.31 24.42 -15.75
C ALA A 136 -13.43 25.44 -15.45
N SER A 137 -13.30 26.20 -14.36
CA SER A 137 -14.24 27.28 -14.02
C SER A 137 -14.31 28.35 -15.12
N ALA A 138 -13.17 28.77 -15.67
CA ALA A 138 -13.13 29.73 -16.77
C ALA A 138 -13.78 29.17 -18.06
N ALA A 139 -13.59 27.89 -18.36
CA ALA A 139 -14.23 27.24 -19.50
C ALA A 139 -15.76 27.19 -19.35
N VAL A 140 -16.25 26.89 -18.14
CA VAL A 140 -17.70 26.90 -17.85
C VAL A 140 -18.28 28.31 -18.05
N ASP A 141 -17.60 29.36 -17.57
CA ASP A 141 -18.01 30.74 -17.81
C ASP A 141 -18.07 31.07 -19.32
N GLY A 142 -17.06 30.63 -20.08
CA GLY A 142 -17.02 30.78 -21.54
C GLY A 142 -18.20 30.10 -22.24
N VAL A 143 -18.48 28.83 -21.90
CA VAL A 143 -19.63 28.09 -22.45
C VAL A 143 -20.94 28.78 -22.06
N SER A 144 -21.07 29.26 -20.83
CA SER A 144 -22.26 29.96 -20.38
C SER A 144 -22.54 31.21 -21.23
N LYS A 145 -21.50 32.02 -21.52
CA LYS A 145 -21.61 33.18 -22.43
C LYS A 145 -21.99 32.80 -23.86
N GLN A 146 -21.44 31.71 -24.39
CA GLN A 146 -21.80 31.23 -25.73
C GLN A 146 -23.26 30.76 -25.79
N VAL A 147 -23.72 30.08 -24.74
CA VAL A 147 -25.12 29.66 -24.62
C VAL A 147 -26.04 30.89 -24.54
N GLU A 148 -25.69 31.90 -23.74
CA GLU A 148 -26.44 33.15 -23.69
C GLU A 148 -26.51 33.85 -25.06
N ALA A 149 -25.41 33.88 -25.81
CA ALA A 149 -25.36 34.49 -27.13
C ALA A 149 -26.14 33.69 -28.20
N THR A 150 -26.15 32.35 -28.11
CA THR A 150 -26.79 31.48 -29.11
C THR A 150 -28.28 31.28 -28.86
N ARG A 151 -28.71 31.31 -27.60
CA ARG A 151 -30.11 31.13 -27.20
C ARG A 151 -31.12 32.01 -27.97
N PRO A 152 -30.89 33.31 -28.22
CA PRO A 152 -31.82 34.14 -28.98
C PRO A 152 -31.84 33.84 -30.49
N LEU A 153 -30.84 33.14 -31.04
CA LEU A 153 -30.80 32.75 -32.46
C LEU A 153 -31.67 31.53 -32.76
N ILE A 154 -31.96 30.70 -31.76
CA ILE A 154 -32.73 29.47 -31.93
C ILE A 154 -34.11 29.72 -32.60
N PRO A 155 -34.92 30.71 -32.18
CA PRO A 155 -36.19 31.00 -32.84
C PRO A 155 -36.04 31.44 -34.30
N GLU A 156 -34.97 32.16 -34.64
CA GLU A 156 -34.71 32.63 -36.00
C GLU A 156 -34.35 31.47 -36.92
N VAL A 157 -33.44 30.59 -36.48
CA VAL A 157 -33.10 29.35 -37.20
C VAL A 157 -34.32 28.45 -37.35
N LEU A 158 -35.13 28.28 -36.31
CA LEU A 158 -36.36 27.49 -36.39
C LEU A 158 -37.33 28.06 -37.43
N LYS A 159 -37.45 29.38 -37.53
CA LYS A 159 -38.28 30.05 -38.54
C LYS A 159 -37.74 29.86 -39.96
N GLU A 160 -36.43 29.92 -40.14
CA GLU A 160 -35.80 29.66 -41.44
C GLU A 160 -35.98 28.20 -41.87
N VAL A 161 -35.84 27.25 -40.94
CA VAL A 161 -36.13 25.83 -41.17
C VAL A 161 -37.59 25.62 -41.56
N GLU A 162 -38.52 26.27 -40.86
CA GLU A 162 -39.96 26.23 -41.19
C GLU A 162 -40.22 26.75 -42.61
N THR A 163 -39.68 27.93 -42.94
CA THR A 163 -39.80 28.54 -44.28
C THR A 163 -39.21 27.62 -45.36
N THR A 164 -38.05 27.03 -45.10
CA THR A 164 -37.41 26.09 -46.02
C THR A 164 -38.29 24.85 -46.22
N ARG A 165 -38.85 24.30 -45.14
CA ARG A 165 -39.74 23.13 -45.17
C ARG A 165 -41.01 23.39 -45.96
N GLU A 166 -41.55 24.61 -45.89
CA GLU A 166 -42.70 25.02 -46.71
C GLU A 166 -42.35 25.19 -48.19
N SER A 167 -41.11 25.60 -48.50
CA SER A 167 -40.65 25.84 -49.88
C SER A 167 -40.24 24.57 -50.63
N ILE A 168 -39.86 23.50 -49.92
CA ILE A 168 -39.41 22.23 -50.53
C ILE A 168 -40.52 21.55 -51.36
N PRO A 169 -41.75 21.32 -50.85
CA PRO A 169 -42.81 20.68 -51.64
C PRO A 169 -43.07 21.34 -53.00
N PRO A 170 -43.28 22.67 -53.11
CA PRO A 170 -43.48 23.30 -54.42
C PRO A 170 -42.22 23.33 -55.30
N MET A 171 -41.02 23.15 -54.74
CA MET A 171 -39.81 22.91 -55.52
C MET A 171 -39.73 21.47 -56.02
N MET A 172 -40.11 20.48 -55.21
CA MET A 172 -40.23 19.08 -55.62
C MET A 172 -41.28 18.90 -56.71
N ASP A 173 -42.45 19.51 -56.55
CA ASP A 173 -43.49 19.51 -57.60
C ASP A 173 -42.96 20.10 -58.93
N ARG A 174 -42.16 21.17 -58.85
CA ARG A 174 -41.51 21.75 -60.03
C ARG A 174 -40.43 20.83 -60.62
N ALA A 175 -39.66 20.15 -59.78
CA ALA A 175 -38.67 19.16 -60.23
C ALA A 175 -39.36 17.98 -60.91
N ASP A 176 -40.45 17.45 -60.35
CA ASP A 176 -41.26 16.38 -60.95
C ASP A 176 -41.85 16.80 -62.30
N GLN A 177 -42.35 18.04 -62.39
CA GLN A 177 -42.81 18.60 -63.67
C GLN A 177 -41.68 18.75 -64.70
N LEU A 178 -40.48 19.13 -64.27
CA LEU A 178 -39.30 19.22 -65.15
C LEU A 178 -38.83 17.84 -65.59
N ILE A 179 -38.84 16.84 -64.69
CA ILE A 179 -38.54 15.45 -65.00
C ILE A 179 -39.55 14.90 -66.00
N GLU A 180 -40.84 15.18 -65.81
CA GLU A 180 -41.88 14.73 -66.73
C GLU A 180 -41.73 15.40 -68.11
N LYS A 181 -41.45 16.71 -68.15
CA LYS A 181 -41.13 17.42 -69.41
C LYS A 181 -39.86 16.88 -70.06
N ALA A 182 -38.82 16.57 -69.29
CA ALA A 182 -37.59 15.97 -69.78
C ALA A 182 -37.81 14.53 -70.27
N ARG A 183 -38.72 13.78 -69.65
CA ARG A 183 -39.15 12.45 -70.09
C ARG A 183 -39.93 12.54 -71.40
N VAL A 184 -40.83 13.50 -71.54
CA VAL A 184 -41.57 13.76 -72.79
C VAL A 184 -40.60 14.20 -73.89
N ALA A 185 -39.74 15.19 -73.64
CA ALA A 185 -38.73 15.64 -74.60
C ALA A 185 -37.70 14.54 -74.93
N GLY A 186 -37.30 13.75 -73.93
CA GLY A 186 -36.43 12.59 -74.10
C GLY A 186 -37.11 11.48 -74.89
N LYS A 187 -38.41 11.25 -74.69
CA LYS A 187 -39.21 10.31 -75.49
C LYS A 187 -39.37 10.80 -76.93
N GLU A 188 -39.67 12.08 -77.14
CA GLU A 188 -39.75 12.70 -78.47
C GLU A 188 -38.38 12.71 -79.19
N ALA A 189 -37.28 12.91 -78.46
CA ALA A 189 -35.92 12.80 -79.00
C ALA A 189 -35.49 11.35 -79.27
N SER A 190 -35.97 10.39 -78.46
CA SER A 190 -35.72 8.95 -78.65
C SER A 190 -36.62 8.30 -79.71
N GLU A 191 -37.75 8.93 -80.05
CA GLU A 191 -38.58 8.57 -81.22
C GLU A 191 -37.86 8.87 -82.55
N GLY A 192 -36.79 9.67 -82.52
CA GLY A 192 -35.89 9.94 -83.65
C GLY A 192 -34.57 9.17 -83.66
N ALA A 193 -34.21 8.43 -82.60
CA ALA A 193 -32.95 7.68 -82.53
C ALA A 193 -33.01 6.53 -81.51
N VAL A 194 -32.98 5.31 -82.06
CA VAL A 194 -32.52 4.05 -81.47
C VAL A 194 -33.11 3.67 -80.10
N THR A 195 -34.01 2.68 -80.16
CA THR A 195 -34.32 1.72 -79.12
C THR A 195 -33.05 1.16 -78.46
N GLY A 196 -32.70 1.65 -77.27
CA GLY A 196 -31.57 1.17 -76.49
C GLY A 196 -31.87 1.27 -75.01
N VAL A 197 -32.26 0.15 -74.41
CA VAL A 197 -32.58 -0.04 -73.00
C VAL A 197 -31.38 0.34 -72.11
N PHE A 198 -31.56 1.33 -71.24
CA PHE A 198 -30.83 1.39 -69.97
C PHE A 198 -31.81 1.73 -68.86
N SER A 199 -32.48 0.68 -68.39
CA SER A 199 -33.26 0.67 -67.15
C SER A 199 -32.37 0.13 -66.04
N GLY A 200 -32.10 0.97 -65.05
CA GLY A 200 -32.01 0.55 -63.66
C GLY A 200 -30.73 -0.17 -63.24
N ILE A 201 -29.83 0.58 -62.59
CA ILE A 201 -29.03 0.02 -61.50
C ILE A 201 -29.20 0.99 -60.32
N ILE A 202 -30.11 0.60 -59.43
CA ILE A 202 -30.43 1.31 -58.19
C ILE A 202 -29.25 1.15 -57.21
N MET A 203 -28.96 2.25 -56.53
CA MET A 203 -27.95 2.47 -55.50
C MET A 203 -27.84 1.32 -54.49
N ALA A 204 -26.74 0.58 -54.56
CA ALA A 204 -26.24 -0.25 -53.46
C ALA A 204 -25.57 0.66 -52.39
N PRO A 205 -25.45 0.23 -51.13
CA PRO A 205 -24.76 0.98 -50.06
C PRO A 205 -23.22 1.08 -50.25
N PHE A 206 -22.73 0.76 -51.45
CA PHE A 206 -21.35 0.90 -51.92
C PHE A 206 -21.40 1.73 -53.21
N ALA A 207 -20.40 2.56 -53.46
CA ALA A 207 -20.21 3.11 -54.79
C ALA A 207 -19.94 1.93 -55.74
N LEU A 208 -20.97 1.48 -56.46
CA LEU A 208 -20.92 0.32 -57.33
C LEU A 208 -20.17 0.73 -58.61
N VAL A 209 -18.85 0.71 -58.52
CA VAL A 209 -17.96 0.72 -59.68
C VAL A 209 -17.59 -0.73 -59.94
N SER A 210 -17.62 -1.17 -61.20
CA SER A 210 -17.28 -2.54 -61.63
C SER A 210 -15.92 -3.07 -61.10
N ASP A 211 -15.04 -2.18 -60.64
CA ASP A 211 -13.72 -2.52 -60.05
C ASP A 211 -13.72 -2.63 -58.52
N ALA A 212 -14.79 -2.24 -57.83
CA ALA A 212 -14.85 -2.25 -56.36
C ALA A 212 -14.73 -3.68 -55.80
N GLY A 213 -15.32 -4.67 -56.47
CA GLY A 213 -15.23 -6.09 -56.10
C GLY A 213 -13.79 -6.63 -56.12
N LYS A 214 -12.94 -6.14 -57.05
CA LYS A 214 -11.52 -6.51 -57.11
C LYS A 214 -10.74 -5.86 -55.97
N GLY A 215 -10.95 -4.57 -55.73
CA GLY A 215 -10.27 -3.83 -54.65
C GLY A 215 -10.52 -4.42 -53.26
N ILE A 216 -11.77 -4.82 -52.97
CA ILE A 216 -12.13 -5.39 -51.66
C ILE A 216 -11.74 -6.86 -51.48
N SER A 217 -11.47 -7.58 -52.58
CA SER A 217 -11.08 -9.00 -52.55
C SER A 217 -9.69 -9.21 -51.92
N GLY A 218 -8.84 -8.19 -51.94
CA GLY A 218 -7.46 -8.30 -51.49
C GLY A 218 -6.53 -9.08 -52.40
N LEU A 219 -6.99 -9.44 -53.61
CA LEU A 219 -6.16 -9.97 -54.68
C LEU A 219 -5.37 -8.83 -55.35
N SER A 220 -4.13 -9.10 -55.75
CA SER A 220 -3.38 -8.25 -56.67
C SER A 220 -3.98 -8.29 -58.08
N ASP A 221 -3.65 -7.31 -58.92
CA ASP A 221 -4.13 -7.25 -60.31
C ASP A 221 -3.80 -8.51 -61.13
N GLU A 222 -2.67 -9.16 -60.84
CA GLU A 222 -2.29 -10.42 -61.49
C GLU A 222 -3.10 -11.61 -60.97
N GLU A 223 -3.34 -11.67 -59.66
CA GLU A 223 -4.19 -12.68 -59.03
C GLU A 223 -5.64 -12.55 -59.50
N ALA A 224 -6.16 -11.32 -59.64
CA ALA A 224 -7.52 -11.04 -60.04
C ALA A 224 -7.87 -11.56 -61.45
N LYS A 225 -6.90 -11.67 -62.36
CA LYS A 225 -7.08 -12.25 -63.71
C LYS A 225 -7.50 -13.73 -63.68
N ASN A 226 -7.35 -14.41 -62.54
CA ASN A 226 -7.78 -15.80 -62.37
C ASN A 226 -9.26 -15.95 -62.02
N TYR A 227 -9.95 -14.83 -61.79
CA TYR A 227 -11.35 -14.75 -61.40
C TYR A 227 -12.14 -13.94 -62.44
N THR A 228 -13.40 -14.30 -62.61
CA THR A 228 -14.36 -13.61 -63.48
C THR A 228 -15.02 -12.46 -62.74
N ASP A 229 -15.58 -11.49 -63.46
CA ASP A 229 -16.36 -10.40 -62.83
C ASP A 229 -17.51 -10.97 -61.98
N LYS A 230 -18.10 -12.10 -62.41
CA LYS A 230 -19.14 -12.78 -61.63
C LYS A 230 -18.66 -13.36 -60.30
N ASP A 231 -17.39 -13.81 -60.23
CA ASP A 231 -16.78 -14.27 -58.97
C ASP A 231 -16.69 -13.12 -57.96
N PHE A 232 -16.30 -11.92 -58.43
CA PHE A 232 -16.20 -10.74 -57.59
C PHE A 232 -17.56 -10.24 -57.11
N GLU A 233 -18.59 -10.29 -57.95
CA GLU A 233 -19.96 -9.97 -57.53
C GLU A 233 -20.44 -10.90 -56.40
N LEU A 234 -20.26 -12.22 -56.56
CA LEU A 234 -20.69 -13.21 -55.56
C LEU A 234 -19.90 -13.07 -54.26
N ASN A 235 -18.60 -12.76 -54.35
CA ASN A 235 -17.78 -12.45 -53.19
C ASN A 235 -18.27 -11.19 -52.46
N GLN A 236 -18.57 -10.13 -53.21
CA GLN A 236 -19.07 -8.87 -52.66
C GLN A 236 -20.41 -9.07 -51.96
N GLU A 237 -21.37 -9.76 -52.57
CA GLU A 237 -22.68 -10.05 -51.94
C GLU A 237 -22.52 -10.81 -50.60
N ALA A 238 -21.66 -11.83 -50.59
CA ALA A 238 -21.36 -12.58 -49.37
C ALA A 238 -20.70 -11.70 -48.29
N LEU A 239 -19.80 -10.80 -48.69
CA LEU A 239 -19.17 -9.81 -47.82
C LEU A 239 -20.19 -8.86 -47.22
N LEU A 240 -21.12 -8.33 -48.02
CA LEU A 240 -22.13 -7.37 -47.56
C LEU A 240 -23.07 -7.98 -46.54
N LYS A 241 -23.47 -9.23 -46.78
CA LYS A 241 -24.28 -9.99 -45.85
C LYS A 241 -23.56 -10.16 -44.52
N LEU A 242 -22.27 -10.52 -44.58
CA LEU A 242 -21.45 -10.74 -43.39
C LEU A 242 -21.22 -9.44 -42.60
N LEU A 243 -20.94 -8.32 -43.29
CA LEU A 243 -20.73 -7.02 -42.65
C LEU A 243 -21.97 -6.46 -41.96
N ASN A 244 -23.18 -6.66 -42.51
CA ASN A 244 -24.39 -6.04 -41.97
C ASN A 244 -25.14 -6.91 -40.94
N THR A 245 -25.04 -8.24 -41.04
CA THR A 245 -25.95 -9.14 -40.30
C THR A 245 -25.25 -10.15 -39.41
N ALA A 246 -23.93 -10.32 -39.54
CA ALA A 246 -23.22 -11.41 -38.88
C ALA A 246 -22.55 -11.00 -37.57
N SER A 247 -22.35 -11.98 -36.70
CA SER A 247 -21.64 -11.90 -35.42
C SER A 247 -20.23 -12.50 -35.54
N LYS A 248 -19.34 -12.16 -34.60
CA LYS A 248 -17.95 -12.63 -34.61
C LYS A 248 -17.89 -14.17 -34.69
N GLY A 249 -17.14 -14.68 -35.66
CA GLY A 249 -16.98 -16.11 -35.93
C GLY A 249 -17.86 -16.66 -37.04
N ASP A 250 -18.89 -15.92 -37.48
CA ASP A 250 -19.76 -16.33 -38.59
C ASP A 250 -18.99 -16.40 -39.91
N GLU A 251 -19.40 -17.36 -40.75
CA GLU A 251 -18.79 -17.60 -42.06
C GLU A 251 -19.85 -17.60 -43.17
N GLN A 252 -19.54 -16.95 -44.29
CA GLN A 252 -20.31 -17.01 -45.53
C GLN A 252 -19.47 -17.67 -46.62
N LYS A 253 -20.13 -18.48 -47.45
CA LYS A 253 -19.53 -19.13 -48.61
C LYS A 253 -20.17 -18.56 -49.88
N TRP A 254 -19.36 -18.27 -50.88
CA TRP A 254 -19.82 -18.03 -52.25
C TRP A 254 -19.20 -19.08 -53.18
N ASN A 255 -19.89 -19.38 -54.27
CA ASN A 255 -19.47 -20.35 -55.27
C ASN A 255 -20.01 -19.94 -56.62
N ASN A 256 -19.16 -19.93 -57.64
CA ASN A 256 -19.55 -19.69 -59.02
C ASN A 256 -19.52 -21.01 -59.82
N PRO A 257 -20.69 -21.55 -60.20
CA PRO A 257 -20.77 -22.78 -60.99
C PRO A 257 -20.16 -22.66 -62.40
N GLU A 258 -20.06 -21.46 -62.96
CA GLU A 258 -19.55 -21.24 -64.33
C GLU A 258 -18.03 -21.26 -64.40
N SER A 259 -17.36 -20.64 -63.42
CA SER A 259 -15.89 -20.61 -63.32
C SER A 259 -15.32 -21.78 -62.51
N GLY A 260 -16.14 -22.41 -61.66
CA GLY A 260 -15.70 -23.41 -60.68
C GLY A 260 -14.97 -22.80 -59.46
N ASN A 261 -14.87 -21.47 -59.39
CA ASN A 261 -14.23 -20.76 -58.30
C ASN A 261 -15.18 -20.62 -57.11
N TYR A 262 -14.64 -20.68 -55.90
CA TYR A 262 -15.41 -20.46 -54.68
C TYR A 262 -14.55 -19.83 -53.60
N GLY A 263 -15.19 -19.35 -52.53
CA GLY A 263 -14.47 -18.81 -51.40
C GLY A 263 -15.28 -18.77 -50.12
N PHE A 264 -14.58 -18.51 -49.03
CA PHE A 264 -15.12 -18.39 -47.69
C PHE A 264 -14.72 -17.05 -47.09
N LEU A 265 -15.67 -16.40 -46.43
CA LEU A 265 -15.48 -15.15 -45.72
C LEU A 265 -15.87 -15.37 -44.27
N LYS A 266 -14.93 -15.22 -43.36
CA LYS A 266 -15.17 -15.38 -41.92
C LYS A 266 -14.99 -14.07 -41.19
N LEU A 267 -15.95 -13.69 -40.37
CA LEU A 267 -15.85 -12.48 -39.55
C LEU A 267 -14.89 -12.76 -38.38
N SER A 268 -13.68 -12.23 -38.47
CA SER A 268 -12.60 -12.45 -37.50
C SER A 268 -12.71 -11.52 -36.32
N ASP A 269 -13.08 -10.25 -36.53
CA ASP A 269 -13.15 -9.27 -35.45
C ASP A 269 -14.20 -8.18 -35.67
N ILE A 270 -14.67 -7.63 -34.56
CA ILE A 270 -15.58 -6.47 -34.49
C ILE A 270 -15.01 -5.55 -33.42
N TYR A 271 -14.69 -4.31 -33.78
CA TYR A 271 -14.05 -3.34 -32.91
C TYR A 271 -14.50 -1.93 -33.29
N SER A 272 -14.16 -0.95 -32.46
CA SER A 272 -14.44 0.45 -32.70
C SER A 272 -13.14 1.25 -32.69
N GLU A 273 -12.95 2.12 -33.68
CA GLU A 273 -11.79 3.02 -33.77
C GLU A 273 -12.23 4.48 -33.70
N GLY A 274 -11.36 5.34 -33.16
CA GLY A 274 -11.55 6.79 -33.12
C GLY A 274 -11.45 7.38 -31.72
N GLU A 275 -10.64 8.43 -31.58
CA GLU A 275 -10.37 9.11 -30.31
C GLU A 275 -11.53 10.02 -29.85
N TYR A 276 -12.36 10.47 -30.80
CA TYR A 276 -13.47 11.41 -30.55
C TYR A 276 -14.85 10.86 -30.96
N PHE A 277 -14.91 9.92 -31.91
CA PHE A 277 -16.13 9.27 -32.36
C PHE A 277 -15.86 7.79 -32.55
N GLU A 278 -16.67 6.92 -31.94
CA GLU A 278 -16.55 5.47 -32.10
C GLU A 278 -17.05 5.05 -33.49
N ILE A 279 -16.11 4.74 -34.38
CA ILE A 279 -16.38 4.22 -35.72
C ILE A 279 -16.43 2.70 -35.66
N GLU A 280 -17.54 2.09 -36.05
CA GLU A 280 -17.67 0.62 -36.09
C GLU A 280 -16.82 0.04 -37.23
N CYS A 281 -15.90 -0.85 -36.86
CA CYS A 281 -14.98 -1.54 -37.75
C CYS A 281 -15.07 -3.06 -37.60
N ARG A 282 -14.84 -3.77 -38.70
CA ARG A 282 -14.97 -5.23 -38.79
C ARG A 282 -13.85 -5.81 -39.64
N THR A 283 -13.21 -6.88 -39.16
CA THR A 283 -12.16 -7.59 -39.91
C THR A 283 -12.68 -8.93 -40.40
N ILE A 284 -12.50 -9.19 -41.69
CA ILE A 284 -12.96 -10.40 -42.37
C ILE A 284 -11.76 -11.13 -42.95
N ASN A 285 -11.64 -12.41 -42.61
CA ASN A 285 -10.71 -13.33 -43.25
C ASN A 285 -11.34 -13.86 -44.54
N ILE A 286 -10.74 -13.54 -45.68
CA ILE A 286 -11.21 -13.94 -47.00
C ILE A 286 -10.31 -15.04 -47.54
N ARG A 287 -10.90 -16.14 -48.00
CA ARG A 287 -10.21 -17.29 -48.60
C ARG A 287 -10.77 -17.58 -49.99
N PHE A 288 -9.91 -17.48 -50.99
CA PHE A 288 -10.20 -17.75 -52.39
C PHE A 288 -9.67 -19.13 -52.78
N TYR A 289 -10.50 -19.92 -53.47
CA TYR A 289 -10.15 -21.25 -53.97
C TYR A 289 -10.34 -21.31 -55.48
N LYS A 290 -9.50 -22.13 -56.12
CA LYS A 290 -9.56 -22.48 -57.55
C LYS A 290 -9.13 -23.93 -57.70
N GLU A 291 -9.91 -24.72 -58.44
CA GLU A 291 -9.64 -26.16 -58.63
C GLU A 291 -9.38 -26.91 -57.30
N GLU A 292 -10.20 -26.63 -56.29
CA GLU A 292 -10.11 -27.19 -54.92
C GLU A 292 -8.83 -26.85 -54.13
N LYS A 293 -7.95 -26.00 -54.66
CA LYS A 293 -6.76 -25.50 -53.97
C LYS A 293 -6.99 -24.10 -53.43
N LEU A 294 -6.48 -23.85 -52.23
CA LEU A 294 -6.43 -22.49 -51.68
C LEU A 294 -5.51 -21.65 -52.56
N PHE A 295 -6.08 -20.64 -53.19
CA PHE A 295 -5.38 -19.73 -54.08
C PHE A 295 -4.81 -18.54 -53.31
N LYS A 296 -5.62 -17.92 -52.44
CA LYS A 296 -5.22 -16.79 -51.59
C LYS A 296 -6.00 -16.77 -50.30
N GLN A 297 -5.38 -16.31 -49.23
CA GLN A 297 -6.06 -15.90 -48.01
C GLN A 297 -5.49 -14.59 -47.47
N GLY A 298 -6.33 -13.81 -46.80
CA GLY A 298 -5.90 -12.58 -46.12
C GLY A 298 -7.03 -11.96 -45.31
N ASP A 299 -6.64 -11.14 -44.33
CA ASP A 299 -7.57 -10.34 -43.54
C ASP A 299 -7.80 -8.98 -44.21
N ARG A 300 -9.05 -8.53 -44.18
CA ARG A 300 -9.45 -7.21 -44.67
C ARG A 300 -10.35 -6.53 -43.66
N SER A 301 -10.01 -5.29 -43.34
CA SER A 301 -10.73 -4.49 -42.36
C SER A 301 -11.63 -3.48 -43.06
N PHE A 302 -12.84 -3.32 -42.54
CA PHE A 302 -13.85 -2.43 -43.07
C PHE A 302 -14.44 -1.58 -41.95
N CYS A 303 -14.48 -0.27 -42.13
CA CYS A 303 -15.03 0.67 -41.16
C CYS A 303 -16.23 1.42 -41.76
N LYS A 304 -17.21 1.78 -40.93
CA LYS A 304 -18.31 2.64 -41.38
C LYS A 304 -17.85 4.08 -41.54
N ASN A 305 -18.23 4.72 -42.63
CA ASN A 305 -18.05 6.16 -42.80
C ASN A 305 -19.21 6.96 -42.14
N GLU A 306 -19.16 8.28 -42.23
CA GLU A 306 -20.18 9.18 -41.69
C GLU A 306 -21.59 8.94 -42.27
N ASP A 307 -21.69 8.40 -43.49
CA ASP A 307 -22.96 8.01 -44.14
C ASP A 307 -23.45 6.61 -43.69
N GLY A 308 -22.74 5.93 -42.78
CA GLY A 308 -23.05 4.57 -42.33
C GLY A 308 -22.71 3.48 -43.36
N LYS A 309 -21.95 3.80 -44.41
CA LYS A 309 -21.51 2.85 -45.46
C LYS A 309 -20.17 2.23 -45.08
N TRP A 310 -19.97 0.96 -45.43
CA TRP A 310 -18.71 0.28 -45.19
C TRP A 310 -17.65 0.70 -46.21
N GLN A 311 -16.47 1.05 -45.73
CA GLN A 311 -15.29 1.37 -46.53
C GLN A 311 -14.11 0.52 -46.08
N LEU A 312 -13.21 0.17 -47.01
CA LEU A 312 -11.97 -0.52 -46.68
C LEU A 312 -11.10 0.38 -45.80
N SER A 313 -10.61 -0.16 -44.68
CA SER A 313 -9.61 0.47 -43.82
C SER A 313 -8.24 -0.10 -44.20
N GLU A 314 -7.29 0.77 -44.54
CA GLU A 314 -5.90 0.40 -44.90
C GLU A 314 -5.05 0.03 -43.68
#